data_AF-A0A7W1YY09-F1
#
_entry.id   AF-A0A7W1YY09-F1
#
_cell.length_a   1.000
_cell.length_b   1.000
_cell.length_c   1.000
_cell.angle_alpha   90.00
_cell.angle_beta   90.00
_cell.angle_gamma   90.00
#
_symmetry.space_group_name_H-M   'P 1'
#
loop_
_entity.id
_entity.type
_entity.pdbx_description
1 polymer ?
#
loop_
_entity_poly.entity_id
_entity_poly.type
_entity_poly.pdbx_seq_one_letter_code
_entity_poly.pdbx_strand_id
1 'polypeptide(L)' 'MSVKEQVLQAIHRMPSDVSYRDVAEEIAFLSALREAEKDIEEGRVLSNEQMKARIGEWTAG' A
#
# COMPACT_ATOMS: atom_id res chain seq x y z
N MET A 1 0.44 17.63 -6.64
CA MET A 1 -0.19 17.53 -5.32
C MET A 1 0.84 16.99 -4.33
N SER A 2 1.13 17.72 -3.27
CA SER A 2 2.05 17.31 -2.20
C SER A 2 1.54 16.08 -1.45
N VAL A 3 2.44 15.36 -0.76
CA VAL A 3 2.08 14.23 0.11
C VAL A 3 1.01 14.65 1.14
N LYS A 4 1.18 15.85 1.72
CA LYS A 4 0.23 16.42 2.68
C LYS A 4 -1.18 16.56 2.09
N GLU A 5 -1.29 17.11 0.89
CA GLU A 5 -2.59 17.30 0.21
C GLU A 5 -3.27 15.95 -0.11
N GLN A 6 -2.51 14.94 -0.50
CA GLN A 6 -3.05 13.60 -0.79
C GLN A 6 -3.57 12.91 0.47
N VAL A 7 -2.81 12.97 1.57
CA VAL A 7 -3.24 12.43 2.87
C VAL A 7 -4.49 13.15 3.36
N LEU A 8 -4.54 14.48 3.24
CA LEU A 8 -5.74 15.24 3.61
C LEU A 8 -6.94 14.84 2.75
N GLN A 9 -6.78 14.64 1.43
CA GLN A 9 -7.87 14.16 0.58
C GLN A 9 -8.35 12.75 0.93
N ALA A 10 -7.45 11.85 1.35
CA ALA A 10 -7.83 10.53 1.83
C ALA A 10 -8.67 10.65 3.10
N ILE A 11 -8.19 11.39 4.09
CA ILE A 11 -8.89 11.64 5.36
C ILE A 11 -10.28 12.27 5.13
N HIS A 12 -10.41 13.25 4.23
CA HIS A 12 -11.70 13.89 3.93
C HIS A 12 -12.74 12.94 3.30
N ARG A 13 -12.30 11.84 2.70
CA ARG A 13 -13.19 10.83 2.09
C ARG A 13 -13.58 9.72 3.07
N MET A 14 -12.95 9.67 4.24
CA MET A 14 -13.25 8.66 5.25
C MET A 14 -14.60 8.94 5.92
N PRO A 15 -15.35 7.90 6.33
CA PRO A 15 -16.53 8.05 7.17
C PRO A 15 -16.21 8.79 8.49
N SER A 16 -17.21 9.43 9.11
CA SER A 16 -17.00 10.19 10.35
C SER A 16 -16.81 9.32 11.60
N ASP A 17 -17.13 8.03 11.52
CA ASP A 17 -17.06 7.05 12.60
C ASP A 17 -15.78 6.19 12.57
N VAL A 18 -14.81 6.54 11.71
CA VAL A 18 -13.52 5.85 11.65
C VAL A 18 -12.70 6.03 12.93
N SER A 19 -12.01 4.97 13.31
CA SER A 19 -11.09 4.97 14.44
C SER A 19 -9.71 5.50 14.03
N TYR A 20 -8.87 5.82 15.03
CA TYR A 20 -7.46 6.15 14.78
C TYR A 20 -6.70 5.04 14.04
N ARG A 21 -7.09 3.78 14.26
CA ARG A 21 -6.49 2.64 13.58
C ARG A 21 -6.78 2.67 12.09
N ASP A 22 -8.04 2.92 11.72
CA ASP A 22 -8.45 2.99 10.31
C ASP A 22 -7.70 4.11 9.58
N VAL A 23 -7.53 5.27 10.23
CA VAL A 23 -6.75 6.39 9.67
C VAL A 23 -5.28 6.01 9.49
N ALA A 24 -4.68 5.31 10.46
CA ALA A 24 -3.30 4.86 10.34
C ALA A 24 -3.12 3.82 9.23
N GLU A 25 -4.07 2.89 9.07
CA GLU A 25 -4.07 1.88 8.01
C GLU A 25 -4.20 2.53 6.62
N GLU A 26 -5.06 3.52 6.46
CA GLU A 26 -5.19 4.28 5.20
C GLU A 26 -3.89 5.00 4.82
N ILE A 27 -3.22 5.64 5.79
CA ILE A 27 -1.93 6.30 5.56
C ILE A 27 -0.85 5.28 5.21
N ALA A 28 -0.82 4.13 5.88
CA ALA A 28 0.11 3.05 5.59
C ALA A 28 -0.10 2.51 4.17
N PHE A 29 -1.37 2.35 3.75
CA PHE A 29 -1.71 1.94 2.39
C PHE A 29 -1.19 2.94 1.34
N LEU A 30 -1.41 4.24 1.54
CA LEU A 30 -0.88 5.28 0.64
C LEU A 30 0.65 5.25 0.55
N SER A 31 1.33 4.99 1.67
CA SER A 31 2.78 4.83 1.69
C SER A 31 3.23 3.61 0.89
N ALA A 32 2.59 2.46 1.08
CA ALA A 32 2.89 1.23 0.36
C ALA A 32 2.65 1.38 -1.15
N LEU A 33 1.60 2.11 -1.56
CA LEU A 33 1.35 2.38 -2.98
C LEU A 33 2.48 3.21 -3.61
N ARG A 34 2.98 4.22 -2.90
CA ARG A 34 4.12 5.04 -3.37
C ARG A 34 5.41 4.25 -3.51
N GLU A 35 5.65 3.32 -2.58
CA GLU A 35 6.78 2.41 -2.67
C GLU A 35 6.64 1.47 -3.87
N ALA A 36 5.45 0.91 -4.09
CA ALA A 36 5.17 0.06 -5.24
C ALA A 36 5.36 0.80 -6.58
N GLU A 37 4.91 2.06 -6.69
CA GLU A 37 5.16 2.90 -7.87
C GLU A 37 6.67 3.03 -8.15
N LYS A 38 7.46 3.33 -7.11
CA LYS A 38 8.91 3.43 -7.22
C LYS A 38 9.57 2.11 -7.60
N ASP A 39 9.11 1.00 -7.04
CA ASP A 39 9.60 -0.34 -7.39
C ASP A 39 9.37 -0.66 -8.87
N ILE A 40 8.23 -0.25 -9.42
CA ILE A 40 7.92 -0.40 -10.85
C ILE A 40 8.88 0.43 -11.69
N GLU A 41 9.07 1.71 -11.34
CA GLU A 41 9.99 2.62 -12.06
C GLU A 41 11.44 2.11 -12.05
N GLU A 42 11.88 1.54 -10.93
CA GLU A 42 13.24 1.02 -10.74
C GLU A 42 13.39 -0.45 -11.19
N GLY A 43 12.35 -1.04 -11.78
CA GLY A 43 12.36 -2.40 -12.30
C GLY A 43 12.43 -3.50 -11.23
N ARG A 44 12.18 -3.18 -9.95
CA ARG A 44 12.05 -4.13 -8.83
C ARG A 44 10.69 -4.83 -8.85
N VAL A 45 10.39 -5.48 -9.97
CA VAL A 45 9.14 -6.23 -10.17
C VAL A 45 9.40 -7.72 -10.21
N LEU A 46 8.38 -8.50 -9.85
CA LEU A 46 8.41 -9.96 -9.93
C LEU A 46 7.36 -10.42 -10.94
N SER A 47 7.67 -11.48 -11.68
CA SER A 47 6.68 -12.13 -12.52
C SER A 47 5.62 -12.85 -11.66
N ASN A 48 4.45 -13.09 -12.25
CA ASN A 48 3.38 -13.84 -11.58
C ASN A 48 3.85 -15.23 -11.10
N GLU A 49 4.73 -15.89 -11.84
CA GLU A 49 5.28 -17.20 -11.46
C GLU A 49 6.22 -17.09 -10.25
N GLN A 50 7.08 -16.06 -10.21
CA GLN A 50 7.93 -15.78 -9.05
C GLN A 50 7.10 -15.44 -7.81
N MET A 51 6.00 -14.70 -7.97
CA MET A 51 5.09 -14.36 -6.87
C MET A 51 4.40 -15.60 -6.31
N LYS A 52 3.88 -16.50 -7.17
CA LYS A 52 3.26 -17.76 -6.74
C LYS A 52 4.23 -18.65 -5.96
N ALA A 53 5.47 -18.76 -6.41
CA ALA A 53 6.50 -19.54 -5.73
C ALA A 53 6.73 -19.03 -4.29
N ARG A 54 6.86 -17.71 -4.11
CA ARG A 54 7.06 -17.10 -2.78
C ARG A 54 5.88 -17.31 -1.84
N ILE A 55 4.64 -17.18 -2.34
CA ILE A 55 3.45 -17.44 -1.52
C ILE A 55 3.42 -18.91 -1.08
N GLY A 56 3.81 -19.83 -1.97
CA GLY A 56 3.90 -21.25 -1.67
C GLY A 56 4.89 -21.58 -0.54
N GLU A 57 6.00 -20.85 -0.43
CA GLU A 57 6.98 -21.03 0.66
C GLU A 57 6.40 -20.66 2.04
N TRP A 58 5.44 -19.74 2.11
CA TRP A 58 4.82 -19.31 3.38
C TRP A 58 3.68 -20.23 3.83
N THR A 59 2.99 -20.85 2.87
CA THR A 59 1.82 -21.70 3.14
C THR A 59 2.17 -23.19 3.22
N ALA A 60 3.40 -23.57 2.90
CA ALA A 60 3.89 -24.95 2.99
C ALA A 60 4.39 -25.35 4.40
N GLY A 61 4.24 -24.48 5.40
CA GLY A 61 4.60 -24.71 6.81
C GLY A 61 3.43 -25.12 7.69
#